data_AF-A0A7S1R9C5-F1
#
_entry.id   AF-A0A7S1R9C5-F1
#
_cell.length_a   1.000
_cell.length_b   1.000
_cell.length_c   1.000
_cell.angle_alpha   90.00
_cell.angle_beta   90.00
_cell.angle_gamma   90.00
#
_symmetry.space_group_name_H-M   'P 1'
#
loop_
_entity.id
_entity.type
_entity.pdbx_description
1 polymer ?
#
loop_
_entity_poly.entity_id
_entity_poly.type
_entity_poly.pdbx_seq_one_letter_code
_entity_poly.pdbx_strand_id
1 'polypeptide(L)'
;KDANDRLALMQKLQREGAPGALAPAGMPGAGVRPMSFAPMGGAPAMTMPSNVIVLHGMFNVAQVNLQHDPEFFNDIHADVEQECRKYGSIMRVWADQGSSRGDVWVRFGDIASASNCQRALDRRWFAGQQIIAEFTSEAAWNATVR
;
A
#
# COMPACT_ATOMS: atom_id res chain seq x y z
N LYS A 1 18.67 4.36 -42.52
CA LYS A 1 17.58 5.01 -41.75
C LYS A 1 17.80 4.62 -40.28
N ASP A 2 17.13 5.21 -39.29
CA ASP A 2 17.25 4.81 -37.87
C ASP A 2 18.33 5.47 -36.98
N ALA A 3 18.88 6.63 -37.38
CA ALA A 3 19.53 7.55 -36.43
C ALA A 3 18.60 8.71 -36.00
N ASN A 4 17.58 9.01 -36.82
CA ASN A 4 16.69 10.15 -36.59
C ASN A 4 15.52 9.84 -35.64
N ASP A 5 15.14 8.57 -35.49
CA ASP A 5 14.03 8.14 -34.63
C ASP A 5 14.37 8.20 -33.14
N ARG A 6 15.64 8.02 -32.77
CA ARG A 6 16.08 8.13 -31.36
C ARG A 6 16.02 9.56 -30.83
N LEU A 7 16.27 10.55 -31.69
CA LEU A 7 16.15 11.98 -31.34
C LEU A 7 14.69 12.41 -31.14
N ALA A 8 13.75 11.83 -31.88
CA ALA A 8 12.33 12.15 -31.74
C ALA A 8 11.73 11.59 -30.43
N LEU A 9 12.20 10.43 -29.96
CA LEU A 9 11.71 9.83 -28.72
C LEU A 9 12.18 10.59 -27.48
N MET A 10 13.40 11.16 -27.49
CA MET A 10 13.93 11.93 -26.35
C MET A 10 13.28 13.31 -26.16
N GLN A 11 12.60 13.85 -27.17
CA GLN A 11 11.87 15.13 -27.04
C GLN A 11 10.44 14.96 -26.54
N LYS A 12 9.89 13.74 -26.54
CA LYS A 12 8.49 13.48 -26.15
C LYS A 12 8.29 13.07 -24.69
N LEU A 13 9.35 12.79 -23.93
CA LEU A 13 9.26 12.38 -22.51
C LEU A 13 9.50 13.51 -21.49
N GLN A 14 9.71 14.76 -21.94
CA GLN A 14 9.98 15.90 -21.05
C GLN A 14 8.79 16.86 -20.87
N ARG A 15 7.56 16.46 -21.23
CA ARG A 15 6.42 17.38 -21.25
C ARG A 15 5.23 17.00 -20.39
N GLU A 16 5.43 16.30 -19.28
CA GLU A 16 4.38 16.24 -18.25
C GLU A 16 5.01 16.36 -16.85
N GLY A 17 5.35 17.62 -16.51
CA GLY A 17 5.64 18.08 -15.15
C GLY A 17 4.82 19.35 -14.88
N ALA A 18 3.93 19.26 -13.90
CA ALA A 18 3.09 20.34 -13.34
C ALA A 18 3.92 21.47 -12.66
N PRO A 19 3.38 22.48 -11.94
CA PRO A 19 1.99 22.97 -11.77
C PRO A 19 1.83 24.49 -12.05
N GLY A 20 0.60 24.99 -11.88
CA GLY A 20 0.16 26.34 -12.23
C GLY A 20 0.79 27.51 -11.45
N ALA A 21 0.72 28.67 -12.10
CA ALA A 21 1.02 29.97 -11.52
C ALA A 21 -0.09 30.99 -11.89
N LEU A 22 -0.80 31.42 -10.84
CA LEU A 22 -1.08 32.81 -10.43
C LEU A 22 -1.70 33.83 -11.43
N ALA A 23 -2.84 34.36 -10.97
CA ALA A 23 -3.76 35.45 -11.39
C ALA A 23 -3.08 36.83 -11.69
N PRO A 24 -3.78 37.97 -11.99
CA PRO A 24 -5.20 38.31 -11.76
C PRO A 24 -5.94 39.23 -12.77
N ALA A 25 -7.28 39.25 -12.74
CA ALA A 25 -8.09 40.42 -13.14
C ALA A 25 -9.58 40.27 -12.75
N GLY A 26 -10.13 41.26 -12.04
CA GLY A 26 -11.56 41.64 -12.11
C GLY A 26 -12.51 41.11 -11.02
N MET A 27 -12.81 41.95 -10.02
CA MET A 27 -14.09 41.96 -9.27
C MET A 27 -15.07 42.90 -10.02
N PRO A 28 -16.42 42.90 -9.83
CA PRO A 28 -17.18 42.45 -8.65
C PRO A 28 -18.47 41.64 -8.93
N GLY A 29 -18.96 40.91 -7.94
CA GLY A 29 -20.29 40.28 -8.02
C GLY A 29 -20.58 39.38 -6.84
N ALA A 30 -21.31 39.91 -5.85
CA ALA A 30 -21.76 39.20 -4.68
C ALA A 30 -22.67 38.02 -5.06
N GLY A 31 -22.22 36.81 -4.75
CA GLY A 31 -22.95 35.57 -4.95
C GLY A 31 -22.29 34.45 -4.15
N VAL A 32 -22.39 34.51 -2.82
CA VAL A 32 -21.87 33.49 -1.91
C VAL A 32 -22.68 32.20 -2.04
N ARG A 33 -22.21 31.27 -2.88
CA ARG A 33 -22.61 29.86 -2.82
C ARG A 33 -21.60 29.14 -1.94
N PRO A 34 -21.99 28.45 -0.85
CA PRO A 34 -21.05 27.61 -0.12
C PRO A 34 -20.70 26.42 -1.01
N MET A 35 -19.48 26.40 -1.56
CA MET A 35 -18.92 25.19 -2.14
C MET A 35 -18.59 24.25 -0.99
N SER A 36 -19.31 23.12 -0.96
CA SER A 36 -18.99 21.97 -0.13
C SER A 36 -17.56 21.54 -0.44
N PHE A 37 -16.67 21.70 0.54
CA PHE A 37 -15.33 21.10 0.50
C PHE A 37 -15.51 19.60 0.66
N ALA A 38 -15.57 18.87 -0.46
CA ALA A 38 -15.33 17.44 -0.42
C ALA A 38 -13.87 17.25 0.01
N PRO A 39 -13.57 16.37 0.99
CA PRO A 39 -12.19 16.08 1.34
C PRO A 39 -11.52 15.45 0.11
N MET A 40 -10.58 16.19 -0.47
CA MET A 40 -9.67 15.62 -1.47
C MET A 40 -8.94 14.43 -0.83
N GLY A 41 -8.88 13.35 -1.60
CA GLY A 41 -8.37 12.06 -1.21
C GLY A 41 -7.09 12.12 -0.38
N GLY A 42 -7.02 11.20 0.57
CA GLY A 42 -5.85 10.99 1.41
C GLY A 42 -4.60 10.98 0.56
N ALA A 43 -3.68 11.89 0.89
CA ALA A 43 -2.30 11.76 0.48
C ALA A 43 -1.83 10.33 0.76
N PRO A 44 -0.95 9.73 -0.06
CA PRO A 44 -0.27 8.51 0.37
C PRO A 44 0.36 8.86 1.71
N ALA A 45 -0.14 8.25 2.78
CA ALA A 45 0.42 8.46 4.09
C ALA A 45 1.89 8.09 3.96
N MET A 46 2.77 9.09 4.02
CA MET A 46 4.19 8.84 4.18
C MET A 46 4.29 7.85 5.33
N THR A 47 4.82 6.68 5.03
CA THR A 47 4.76 5.48 5.87
C THR A 47 5.66 5.71 7.09
N MET A 48 5.17 6.51 8.03
CA MET A 48 5.85 6.76 9.29
C MET A 48 6.05 5.40 9.95
N PRO A 49 7.28 5.07 10.39
CA PRO A 49 7.54 3.79 11.03
C PRO A 49 6.57 3.57 12.18
N SER A 50 5.92 2.42 12.12
CA SER A 50 4.90 1.97 13.06
C SER A 50 5.21 0.54 13.46
N ASN A 51 4.66 0.08 14.59
CA ASN A 51 4.73 -1.33 14.99
C ASN A 51 3.75 -2.21 14.21
N VAL A 52 2.93 -1.64 13.33
CA VAL A 52 2.00 -2.39 12.48
C VAL A 52 2.40 -2.22 11.01
N ILE A 53 2.41 -3.34 10.29
CA ILE A 53 2.62 -3.38 8.85
C ILE A 53 1.47 -4.14 8.17
N VAL A 54 1.24 -3.82 6.90
CA VAL A 54 0.39 -4.59 6.01
C VAL A 54 1.24 -5.11 4.85
N LEU A 55 1.08 -6.40 4.54
CA LEU A 55 1.70 -7.08 3.41
C LEU A 55 0.63 -7.29 2.35
N HIS A 56 0.77 -6.61 1.22
CA HIS A 56 -0.08 -6.78 0.05
C HIS A 56 0.50 -7.84 -0.89
N GLY A 57 -0.35 -8.49 -1.68
CA GLY A 57 0.08 -9.48 -2.67
C GLY A 57 0.49 -10.81 -2.05
N MET A 58 0.05 -11.10 -0.82
CA MET A 58 0.33 -12.38 -0.16
C MET A 58 -0.46 -13.53 -0.78
N PHE A 59 -1.61 -13.23 -1.40
CA PHE A 59 -2.41 -14.21 -2.11
C PHE A 59 -3.29 -13.52 -3.15
N ASN A 60 -3.78 -14.30 -4.10
CA ASN A 60 -4.74 -13.84 -5.08
C ASN A 60 -6.10 -14.50 -4.83
N VAL A 61 -7.08 -13.72 -4.37
CA VAL A 61 -8.43 -14.21 -4.09
C VAL A 61 -9.10 -14.92 -5.27
N ALA A 62 -8.74 -14.59 -6.52
CA ALA A 62 -9.28 -15.26 -7.70
C ALA A 62 -8.72 -16.68 -7.90
N GLN A 63 -7.59 -17.00 -7.26
CA GLN A 63 -6.93 -18.31 -7.33
C GLN A 63 -7.15 -19.14 -6.07
N VAL A 64 -7.58 -18.52 -4.96
CA VAL A 64 -7.90 -19.21 -3.71
C VAL A 64 -9.23 -19.96 -3.88
N ASN A 65 -9.20 -21.27 -3.65
CA ASN A 65 -10.38 -22.12 -3.66
C ASN A 65 -10.54 -22.84 -2.33
N LEU A 66 -11.26 -22.21 -1.40
CA LEU A 66 -11.48 -22.73 -0.05
C LEU A 66 -12.25 -24.06 -0.01
N GLN A 67 -12.91 -24.43 -1.10
CA GLN A 67 -13.61 -25.71 -1.19
C GLN A 67 -12.65 -26.87 -1.44
N HIS A 68 -11.50 -26.59 -2.06
CA HIS A 68 -10.40 -27.54 -2.25
C HIS A 68 -9.34 -27.41 -1.16
N ASP A 69 -9.13 -26.20 -0.63
CA ASP A 69 -8.11 -25.90 0.37
C ASP A 69 -8.67 -24.99 1.48
N PRO A 70 -9.40 -25.56 2.45
CA PRO A 70 -10.01 -24.79 3.53
C PRO A 70 -8.98 -24.19 4.51
N GLU A 71 -7.77 -24.76 4.56
CA GLU A 71 -6.69 -24.34 5.47
C GLU A 71 -5.78 -23.28 4.83
N PHE A 72 -6.00 -22.89 3.57
CA PHE A 72 -5.18 -21.91 2.86
C PHE A 72 -4.82 -20.65 3.68
N PHE A 73 -5.81 -20.05 4.34
CA PHE A 73 -5.57 -18.85 5.16
C PHE A 73 -4.84 -19.15 6.47
N ASN A 74 -5.00 -20.35 7.01
CA ASN A 74 -4.26 -20.81 8.18
C ASN A 74 -2.78 -21.02 7.82
N ASP A 75 -2.51 -21.59 6.64
CA ASP A 75 -1.15 -21.75 6.11
C ASP A 75 -0.49 -20.39 5.84
N ILE A 76 -1.19 -19.45 5.18
CA ILE A 76 -0.71 -18.08 4.99
C ILE A 76 -0.43 -17.40 6.33
N HIS A 77 -1.31 -17.56 7.32
CA HIS A 77 -1.09 -17.02 8.66
C HIS A 77 0.18 -17.61 9.28
N ALA A 78 0.34 -18.93 9.27
CA ALA A 78 1.49 -19.63 9.84
C ALA A 78 2.81 -19.25 9.15
N ASP A 79 2.81 -19.18 7.81
CA ASP A 79 3.98 -18.80 7.01
C ASP A 79 4.39 -17.36 7.28
N VAL A 80 3.44 -16.42 7.27
CA VAL A 80 3.71 -15.01 7.56
C VAL A 80 4.18 -14.83 8.99
N GLU A 81 3.55 -15.50 9.95
CA GLU A 81 3.95 -15.44 11.35
C GLU A 81 5.38 -15.97 11.54
N GLN A 82 5.70 -17.12 10.97
CA GLN A 82 7.04 -17.72 11.07
C GLN A 82 8.11 -16.85 10.40
N GLU A 83 7.82 -16.30 9.21
CA GLU A 83 8.75 -15.44 8.49
C GLU A 83 8.96 -14.11 9.23
N CYS A 84 7.88 -13.49 9.73
CA CYS A 84 7.94 -12.22 10.44
C CYS A 84 8.63 -12.34 11.82
N ARG A 85 8.53 -13.51 12.49
CA ARG A 85 9.15 -13.77 13.80
C ARG A 85 10.68 -13.68 13.75
N LYS A 86 11.28 -13.83 12.57
CA LYS A 86 12.74 -13.68 12.36
C LYS A 86 13.23 -12.26 12.60
N TYR A 87 12.35 -11.26 12.49
CA TYR A 87 12.71 -9.85 12.64
C TYR A 87 12.39 -9.30 14.03
N GLY A 88 11.53 -9.99 14.80
CA GLY A 88 11.24 -9.68 16.19
C GLY A 88 9.93 -10.26 16.70
N SER A 89 9.51 -9.79 17.88
CA SER A 89 8.33 -10.32 18.58
C SER A 89 7.03 -9.90 17.90
N ILE A 90 6.25 -10.88 17.45
CA ILE A 90 4.92 -10.67 16.89
C ILE A 90 3.88 -10.70 18.01
N MET A 91 2.96 -9.73 17.99
CA MET A 91 1.79 -9.73 18.86
C MET A 91 0.60 -10.43 18.23
N ARG A 92 0.32 -10.15 16.94
CA ARG A 92 -0.80 -10.74 16.21
C ARG A 92 -0.57 -10.66 14.70
N VAL A 93 -1.00 -11.69 13.97
CA VAL A 93 -1.12 -11.72 12.52
C VAL A 93 -2.60 -11.87 12.16
N TRP A 94 -3.04 -11.26 11.08
CA TRP A 94 -4.40 -11.39 10.57
C TRP A 94 -4.41 -11.32 9.04
N ALA A 95 -4.89 -12.38 8.39
CA ALA A 95 -5.04 -12.43 6.94
C ALA A 95 -6.47 -11.99 6.55
N ASP A 96 -6.59 -10.94 5.74
CA ASP A 96 -7.88 -10.40 5.31
C ASP A 96 -8.44 -11.20 4.14
N GLN A 97 -9.29 -12.18 4.43
CA GLN A 97 -9.92 -13.04 3.42
C GLN A 97 -10.78 -12.25 2.41
N GLY A 98 -11.24 -11.05 2.77
CA GLY A 98 -12.04 -10.18 1.91
C GLY A 98 -11.22 -9.23 1.04
N SER A 99 -9.90 -9.12 1.27
CA SER A 99 -9.07 -8.20 0.51
C SER A 99 -8.74 -8.75 -0.87
N SER A 100 -9.18 -8.03 -1.91
CA SER A 100 -8.86 -8.32 -3.31
C SER A 100 -7.37 -8.18 -3.64
N ARG A 101 -6.61 -7.49 -2.79
CA ARG A 101 -5.15 -7.31 -2.94
C ARG A 101 -4.32 -8.37 -2.21
N GLY A 102 -4.97 -9.26 -1.45
CA GLY A 102 -4.26 -10.26 -0.67
C GLY A 102 -3.53 -9.65 0.53
N ASP A 103 -4.27 -8.92 1.37
CA ASP A 103 -3.69 -8.16 2.47
C ASP A 103 -3.55 -9.01 3.73
N VAL A 104 -2.35 -9.01 4.30
CA VAL A 104 -2.07 -9.64 5.59
C VAL A 104 -1.49 -8.58 6.52
N TRP A 105 -2.14 -8.40 7.66
CA TRP A 105 -1.76 -7.44 8.66
C TRP A 105 -0.89 -8.12 9.72
N VAL A 106 0.19 -7.46 10.12
CA VAL A 106 1.09 -7.95 11.17
C VAL A 106 1.34 -6.84 12.18
N ARG A 107 1.05 -7.14 13.45
CA ARG A 107 1.36 -6.28 14.59
C ARG A 107 2.55 -6.82 15.35
N PHE A 108 3.61 -6.02 15.45
CA PHE A 108 4.80 -6.28 16.24
C PHE A 108 4.71 -5.65 17.63
N GLY A 109 5.55 -6.14 18.55
CA GLY A 109 5.74 -5.56 19.88
C GLY A 109 6.47 -4.22 19.86
N ASP A 110 7.27 -3.96 18.82
CA ASP A 110 8.09 -2.76 18.68
C ASP A 110 8.22 -2.30 17.22
N ILE A 111 8.50 -1.00 17.04
CA ILE A 111 8.62 -0.35 15.73
C ILE A 111 9.86 -0.81 14.97
N ALA A 112 10.94 -1.16 15.69
CA ALA A 112 12.19 -1.59 15.08
C ALA A 112 12.02 -2.94 14.35
N SER A 113 11.35 -3.90 14.98
CA SER A 113 11.03 -5.21 14.41
C SER A 113 10.14 -5.07 13.17
N ALA A 114 9.08 -4.27 13.25
CA ALA A 114 8.23 -3.94 12.12
C ALA A 114 9.02 -3.30 10.97
N SER A 115 9.96 -2.41 11.28
CA SER A 115 10.79 -1.74 10.27
C SER A 115 11.82 -2.66 9.61
N ASN A 116 12.34 -3.63 10.36
CA ASN A 116 13.22 -4.66 9.81
C ASN A 116 12.43 -5.61 8.90
N CYS A 117 11.24 -6.04 9.35
CA CYS A 117 10.37 -6.89 8.58
C CYS A 117 9.91 -6.23 7.28
N GLN A 118 9.42 -4.98 7.35
CA GLN A 118 8.99 -4.21 6.18
C GLN A 118 10.11 -4.13 5.14
N ARG A 119 11.32 -3.71 5.55
CA ARG A 119 12.46 -3.57 4.63
C ARG A 119 12.90 -4.90 4.02
N ALA A 120 12.74 -6.00 4.75
CA ALA A 120 13.13 -7.31 4.29
C ALA A 120 12.09 -7.95 3.36
N LEU A 121 10.80 -7.71 3.57
CA LEU A 121 9.72 -8.31 2.78
C LEU A 121 9.25 -7.43 1.63
N ASP A 122 9.41 -6.11 1.72
CA ASP A 122 9.02 -5.20 0.65
C ASP A 122 9.72 -5.57 -0.65
N ARG A 123 8.95 -5.62 -1.74
CA ARG A 123 9.40 -5.99 -3.08
C ARG A 123 9.91 -7.43 -3.26
N ARG A 124 9.81 -8.30 -2.26
CA ARG A 124 10.07 -9.74 -2.44
C ARG A 124 8.98 -10.41 -3.27
N TRP A 125 9.31 -11.53 -3.88
CA TRP A 125 8.35 -12.32 -4.65
C TRP A 125 7.80 -13.46 -3.79
N PHE A 126 6.49 -13.63 -3.79
CA PHE A 126 5.76 -14.69 -3.10
C PHE A 126 4.63 -15.21 -3.99
N ALA A 127 4.55 -16.53 -4.18
CA ALA A 127 3.53 -17.18 -5.02
C ALA A 127 3.35 -16.57 -6.44
N GLY A 128 4.43 -16.03 -7.02
CA GLY A 128 4.38 -15.37 -8.34
C GLY A 128 3.86 -13.92 -8.33
N GLN A 129 3.62 -13.35 -7.15
CA GLN A 129 3.28 -11.94 -6.96
C GLN A 129 4.39 -11.20 -6.21
N GLN A 130 4.48 -9.89 -6.43
CA GLN A 130 5.41 -9.05 -5.67
C GLN A 130 4.71 -8.54 -4.40
N ILE A 131 5.34 -8.76 -3.25
CA ILE A 131 4.90 -8.24 -1.96
C ILE A 131 5.14 -6.73 -1.93
N ILE A 132 4.15 -5.99 -1.43
CA ILE A 132 4.32 -4.59 -1.04
C ILE A 132 4.10 -4.52 0.45
N ALA A 133 5.10 -4.06 1.20
CA ALA A 133 5.00 -3.94 2.65
C ALA A 133 4.89 -2.47 3.05
N GLU A 134 3.80 -2.08 3.70
CA GLU A 134 3.53 -0.69 4.11
C GLU A 134 3.33 -0.59 5.62
N PHE A 135 3.80 0.50 6.22
CA PHE A 135 3.48 0.81 7.62
C PHE A 135 2.06 1.34 7.73
N THR A 136 1.38 0.96 8.80
CA THR A 136 0.01 1.40 9.09
C THR A 136 -0.14 1.78 10.56
N SER A 137 -1.20 2.51 10.92
CA SER A 137 -1.42 2.92 12.31
C SER A 137 -2.16 1.85 13.12
N GLU A 138 -1.99 1.85 14.43
CA GLU A 138 -2.76 0.99 15.33
C GLU A 138 -4.28 1.27 15.25
N ALA A 139 -4.67 2.50 14.93
CA ALA A 139 -6.07 2.85 14.67
C ALA A 139 -6.63 2.12 13.45
N ALA A 140 -5.86 2.06 12.36
CA ALA A 140 -6.24 1.31 11.16
C ALA A 140 -6.31 -0.20 11.45
N TRP A 141 -5.35 -0.74 12.23
CA TRP A 141 -5.40 -2.13 12.70
C TRP A 141 -6.71 -2.42 13.44
N ASN A 142 -7.06 -1.60 14.44
CA ASN A 142 -8.26 -1.82 15.25
C ASN A 142 -9.56 -1.64 14.45
N ALA A 143 -9.55 -0.85 13.38
CA ALA A 143 -10.72 -0.66 12.51
C ALA A 143 -10.94 -1.84 11.56
N THR A 144 -9.85 -2.47 11.11
CA THR A 144 -9.88 -3.55 10.10
C THR A 144 -9.95 -4.94 10.75
N VAL A 145 -9.07 -5.19 11.72
CA VAL A 145 -8.95 -6.50 12.39
C VAL A 145 -10.08 -6.63 13.40
N ARG A 146 -11.07 -7.47 13.08
CA ARG A 146 -12.22 -7.78 13.94
C ARG A 146 -12.08 -9.12 14.62
#